data_AF-A0A532ERQ5-F1
#
_entry.id   AF-A0A532ERQ5-F1
#
_cell.length_a   1.000
_cell.length_b   1.000
_cell.length_c   1.000
_cell.angle_alpha   90.00
_cell.angle_beta   90.00
_cell.angle_gamma   90.00
#
_symmetry.space_group_name_H-M   'P 1'
#
loop_
_entity.id
_entity.type
_entity.pdbx_description
1 polymer ?
#
loop_
_entity_poly.entity_id
_entity_poly.type
_entity_poly.pdbx_seq_one_letter_code
_entity_poly.pdbx_strand_id
1 'polypeptide(L)'
;MLTAEVLDAVGGLTSHIKSYAAKLPPIIHLSAVPSAVKPSFEAVEGYETIVSRVRSQSAGTPYKTLNEPFVSSLEAFEIGNLLGAVQPLLSVLDHLARMQRDNEIEIGRIDDKRLTEYRAALHKILPGNQPELDGAGGGL
;
A
#
# COMPACT_ATOMS: atom_id res chain seq x y z
N MET A 1 9.93 -8.63 -15.57
CA MET A 1 9.07 -7.50 -16.01
C MET A 1 9.00 -6.51 -14.88
N LEU A 2 9.11 -5.21 -15.17
CA LEU A 2 9.15 -4.16 -14.14
C LEU A 2 7.86 -4.10 -13.30
N THR A 3 6.71 -4.39 -13.91
CA THR A 3 5.39 -4.45 -13.24
C THR A 3 5.39 -5.36 -12.02
N ALA A 4 5.95 -6.56 -12.17
CA ALA A 4 5.98 -7.56 -11.11
C ALA A 4 6.87 -7.12 -9.94
N GLU A 5 7.97 -6.39 -10.21
CA GLU A 5 8.82 -5.82 -9.16
C GLU A 5 8.12 -4.66 -8.43
N VAL A 6 7.39 -3.80 -9.14
CA VAL A 6 6.58 -2.74 -8.50
C VAL A 6 5.49 -3.36 -7.62
N LEU A 7 4.81 -4.41 -8.07
CA LEU A 7 3.81 -5.11 -7.28
C LEU A 7 4.41 -5.87 -6.09
N ASP A 8 5.60 -6.45 -6.24
CA ASP A 8 6.34 -7.06 -5.14
C ASP A 8 6.67 -6.02 -4.06
N ALA A 9 7.12 -4.83 -4.48
CA ALA A 9 7.36 -3.71 -3.59
C ALA A 9 6.08 -3.28 -2.86
N VAL A 10 4.97 -3.05 -3.58
CA VAL A 10 3.68 -2.72 -2.94
C VAL A 10 3.25 -3.79 -1.94
N GLY A 11 3.46 -5.08 -2.26
CA GLY A 11 3.19 -6.19 -1.35
C GLY A 11 4.05 -6.12 -0.08
N GLY A 12 5.35 -5.86 -0.23
CA GLY A 12 6.29 -5.66 0.88
C GLY A 12 5.88 -4.50 1.79
N LEU A 13 5.62 -3.33 1.19
CA LEU A 13 5.18 -2.13 1.91
C LEU A 13 3.85 -2.36 2.65
N THR A 14 2.90 -3.03 1.99
CA THR A 14 1.62 -3.42 2.60
C THR A 14 1.82 -4.33 3.80
N SER A 15 2.81 -5.25 3.75
CA SER A 15 3.14 -6.14 4.86
C SER A 15 3.69 -5.38 6.07
N HIS A 16 4.58 -4.40 5.84
CA HIS A 16 5.09 -3.51 6.90
C HIS A 16 3.96 -2.72 7.55
N ILE A 17 3.06 -2.14 6.75
CA ILE A 17 1.89 -1.40 7.23
C ILE A 17 0.96 -2.31 8.04
N LYS A 18 0.65 -3.52 7.57
CA LYS A 18 -0.18 -4.49 8.32
C LYS A 18 0.43 -4.84 9.66
N SER A 19 1.73 -5.12 9.67
CA SER A 19 2.47 -5.49 10.88
C SER A 19 2.48 -4.35 11.90
N TYR A 20 2.57 -3.11 11.41
CA TYR A 20 2.46 -1.92 12.24
C TYR A 20 1.01 -1.72 12.76
N ALA A 21 0.01 -1.81 11.89
CA ALA A 21 -1.40 -1.69 12.25
C ALA A 21 -1.83 -2.72 13.32
N ALA A 22 -1.33 -3.95 13.25
CA ALA A 22 -1.60 -4.99 14.24
C ALA A 22 -1.04 -4.67 15.64
N LYS A 23 -0.03 -3.79 15.74
CA LYS A 23 0.53 -3.32 17.02
C LYS A 23 -0.21 -2.11 17.57
N LEU A 24 -1.09 -1.48 16.79
CA LEU A 24 -1.86 -0.33 17.24
C LEU A 24 -3.07 -0.81 18.05
N PRO A 25 -3.39 -0.12 19.17
CA PRO A 25 -4.61 -0.43 19.92
C PRO A 25 -5.86 -0.18 19.05
N PRO A 26 -6.92 -0.97 19.21
CA PRO A 26 -8.14 -0.88 18.39
C PRO A 26 -8.93 0.43 18.55
N ILE A 27 -8.50 1.33 19.44
CA ILE A 27 -9.18 2.57 19.83
C ILE A 27 -8.37 3.79 19.35
N ILE A 28 -7.78 3.77 18.15
CA ILE A 28 -7.26 5.00 17.54
C ILE A 28 -8.39 5.65 16.76
N HIS A 29 -9.09 6.58 17.44
CA HIS A 29 -10.05 7.48 16.80
C HIS A 29 -9.38 8.26 15.66
N LEU A 30 -10.12 8.31 14.55
CA LEU A 30 -9.75 8.67 13.19
C LEU A 30 -9.12 10.05 12.91
N SER A 31 -8.72 10.84 13.89
CA SER A 31 -8.50 12.27 13.66
C SER A 31 -7.03 12.64 13.66
N ALA A 32 -6.35 12.40 12.53
CA ALA A 32 -5.15 13.15 12.12
C ALA A 32 -3.94 13.17 13.08
N VAL A 33 -3.87 12.26 14.05
CA VAL A 33 -2.75 12.23 15.00
C VAL A 33 -1.70 11.25 14.50
N PRO A 34 -0.40 11.61 14.44
CA PRO A 34 0.65 10.61 14.44
C PRO A 34 0.38 9.67 15.62
N SER A 35 0.24 8.36 15.35
CA SER A 35 0.03 7.40 16.42
C SER A 35 1.14 7.58 17.45
N ALA A 36 0.78 7.66 18.74
CA ALA A 36 1.77 7.75 19.82
C ALA A 36 2.77 6.57 19.77
N VAL A 37 2.36 5.46 19.17
CA VAL A 37 3.19 4.31 18.83
C VAL A 37 3.81 4.53 17.45
N LYS A 38 5.09 4.88 17.38
CA LYS A 38 5.83 4.91 16.11
C LYS A 38 6.20 3.50 15.63
N PRO A 39 6.36 3.28 14.31
CA PRO A 39 6.93 2.04 13.82
C PRO A 39 8.36 1.85 14.34
N SER A 40 8.76 0.59 14.48
CA SER A 40 10.13 0.24 14.86
C SER A 40 11.11 0.69 13.78
N PHE A 41 12.31 1.09 14.19
CA PHE A 41 13.38 1.52 13.27
C PHE A 41 13.65 0.48 12.17
N GLU A 42 13.74 -0.79 12.53
CA GLU A 42 13.90 -1.91 11.57
C GLU A 42 12.76 -1.98 10.52
N ALA A 43 11.53 -1.63 10.93
CA ALA A 43 10.41 -1.61 10.01
C ALA A 43 10.48 -0.43 9.03
N VAL A 44 10.97 0.73 9.50
CA VAL A 44 11.19 1.92 8.66
C VAL A 44 12.34 1.68 7.69
N GLU A 45 13.46 1.12 8.14
CA GLU A 45 14.59 0.76 7.27
C GLU A 45 14.21 -0.26 6.19
N GLY A 46 13.43 -1.28 6.57
CA GLY A 46 12.90 -2.24 5.60
C GLY A 46 12.00 -1.56 4.56
N TYR A 47 11.15 -0.63 5.00
CA TYR A 47 10.30 0.17 4.13
C TYR A 47 11.11 1.04 3.16
N GLU A 48 12.11 1.76 3.68
CA GLU A 48 12.99 2.63 2.91
C GLU A 48 13.77 1.84 1.85
N THR A 49 14.28 0.66 2.24
CA THR A 49 15.01 -0.24 1.33
C THR A 49 14.15 -0.60 0.10
N ILE A 50 12.87 -0.91 0.32
CA ILE A 50 11.93 -1.24 -0.75
C ILE A 50 11.69 -0.01 -1.65
N VAL A 51 11.44 1.17 -1.06
CA VAL A 51 11.22 2.42 -1.81
C VAL A 51 12.45 2.81 -2.64
N SER A 52 13.63 2.73 -2.05
CA SER A 52 14.91 3.04 -2.71
C SER A 52 15.18 2.11 -3.89
N ARG A 53 14.87 0.81 -3.72
CA ARG A 53 14.95 -0.19 -4.79
C ARG A 53 14.02 0.16 -5.95
N VAL A 54 12.74 0.41 -5.67
CA VAL A 54 11.76 0.79 -6.70
C VAL A 54 12.21 2.05 -7.43
N ARG A 55 12.67 3.07 -6.70
CA ARG A 55 13.12 4.34 -7.29
C ARG A 55 14.30 4.16 -8.23
N SER A 56 15.24 3.28 -7.87
CA SER A 56 16.40 2.95 -8.70
C SER A 56 15.99 2.18 -9.96
N GLN A 57 15.09 1.21 -9.84
CA GLN A 57 14.60 0.41 -10.96
C GLN A 57 13.64 1.16 -11.89
N SER A 58 12.90 2.14 -11.35
CA SER A 58 11.89 2.91 -12.08
C SER A 58 12.51 4.07 -12.87
N ALA A 59 13.80 4.36 -12.68
CA ALA A 59 14.51 5.43 -13.37
C ALA A 59 14.48 5.22 -14.91
N GLY A 60 13.88 6.15 -15.63
CA GLY A 60 13.77 6.09 -17.10
C GLY A 60 12.62 5.21 -17.62
N THR A 61 11.72 4.76 -16.74
CA THR A 61 10.53 3.97 -17.08
C THR A 61 9.25 4.75 -16.82
N PRO A 62 8.09 4.35 -17.38
CA PRO A 62 6.81 5.02 -17.08
C PRO A 62 6.41 4.92 -15.60
N TYR A 63 7.02 4.01 -14.82
CA TYR A 63 6.82 3.87 -13.37
C TYR A 63 7.49 4.98 -12.54
N LYS A 64 8.30 5.87 -13.16
CA LYS A 64 8.94 6.99 -12.44
C LYS A 64 7.93 7.88 -11.70
N THR A 65 6.71 8.02 -12.24
CA THR A 65 5.61 8.78 -11.63
C THR A 65 5.15 8.19 -10.29
N LEU A 66 5.38 6.89 -10.08
CA LEU A 66 5.01 6.19 -8.84
C LEU A 66 6.00 6.44 -7.70
N ASN A 67 7.19 7.00 -7.98
CA ASN A 67 8.21 7.25 -6.96
C ASN A 67 7.75 8.26 -5.91
N GLU A 68 7.05 9.32 -6.31
CA GLU A 68 6.50 10.32 -5.37
C GLU A 68 5.55 9.69 -4.34
N PRO A 69 4.50 8.94 -4.74
CA PRO A 69 3.61 8.33 -3.76
C PRO A 69 4.31 7.27 -2.89
N PHE A 70 5.32 6.56 -3.40
CA PHE A 70 6.13 5.67 -2.54
C PHE A 70 6.90 6.42 -1.45
N VAL A 71 7.50 7.57 -1.79
CA VAL A 71 8.21 8.42 -0.83
C VAL A 71 7.23 9.01 0.19
N SER A 72 6.10 9.57 -0.25
CA SER A 72 5.07 10.09 0.67
C SER A 72 4.53 9.01 1.62
N SER A 73 4.43 7.77 1.13
CA SER A 73 4.03 6.63 1.95
C SER A 73 5.05 6.31 3.05
N LEU A 74 6.34 6.32 2.71
CA LEU A 74 7.44 6.12 3.67
C LEU A 74 7.47 7.23 4.73
N GLU A 75 7.41 8.49 4.32
CA GLU A 75 7.42 9.64 5.24
C GLU A 75 6.27 9.56 6.24
N ALA A 76 5.07 9.21 5.76
CA ALA A 76 3.91 9.02 6.63
C ALA A 76 4.07 7.80 7.55
N PHE A 77 4.64 6.69 7.06
CA PHE A 77 4.91 5.52 7.87
C PHE A 77 5.89 5.85 9.00
N GLU A 78 6.99 6.54 8.72
CA GLU A 78 8.03 6.93 9.70
C GLU A 78 7.45 7.72 10.89
N ILE A 79 6.51 8.63 10.63
CA ILE A 79 5.87 9.43 11.68
C ILE A 79 4.69 8.70 12.38
N GLY A 80 4.39 7.45 11.99
CA GLY A 80 3.29 6.68 12.52
C GLY A 80 1.91 7.12 12.01
N ASN A 81 1.84 7.70 10.82
CA ASN A 81 0.60 8.06 10.16
C ASN A 81 0.15 6.93 9.21
N LEU A 82 -0.64 5.99 9.75
CA LEU A 82 -1.14 4.84 9.00
C LEU A 82 -1.95 5.24 7.76
N LEU A 83 -2.86 6.21 7.89
CA LEU A 83 -3.66 6.72 6.78
C LEU A 83 -2.78 7.35 5.70
N GLY A 84 -1.84 8.19 6.10
CA GLY A 84 -0.88 8.81 5.19
C GLY A 84 0.05 7.80 4.51
N ALA A 85 0.31 6.63 5.13
CA ALA A 85 1.09 5.57 4.51
C ALA A 85 0.26 4.75 3.51
N VAL A 86 -1.02 4.49 3.82
CA VAL A 86 -1.91 3.67 2.99
C VAL A 86 -2.42 4.41 1.76
N GLN A 87 -2.82 5.69 1.89
CA GLN A 87 -3.42 6.46 0.80
C GLN A 87 -2.52 6.55 -0.45
N PRO A 88 -1.22 6.87 -0.34
CA PRO A 88 -0.34 6.92 -1.51
C PRO A 88 -0.16 5.55 -2.18
N LEU A 89 -0.16 4.44 -1.42
CA LEU A 89 -0.11 3.10 -2.00
C LEU A 89 -1.39 2.75 -2.77
N LEU A 90 -2.55 3.17 -2.28
CA LEU A 90 -3.80 3.03 -3.03
C LEU A 90 -3.75 3.82 -4.34
N SER A 91 -3.20 5.05 -4.32
CA SER A 91 -2.98 5.85 -5.53
C SER A 91 -2.02 5.18 -6.51
N VAL A 92 -0.96 4.51 -6.03
CA VAL A 92 -0.06 3.71 -6.89
C VAL A 92 -0.83 2.60 -7.60
N LEU A 93 -1.67 1.87 -6.86
CA LEU A 93 -2.50 0.79 -7.43
C LEU A 93 -3.50 1.32 -8.47
N ASP A 94 -4.14 2.46 -8.20
CA ASP A 94 -5.04 3.11 -9.16
C ASP A 94 -4.29 3.56 -10.43
N HIS A 95 -3.09 4.12 -10.28
CA HIS A 95 -2.25 4.51 -11.39
C HIS A 95 -1.82 3.30 -12.23
N LEU A 96 -1.42 2.19 -11.62
CA LEU A 96 -1.10 0.95 -12.33
C LEU A 96 -2.31 0.41 -13.12
N ALA A 97 -3.49 0.41 -12.51
CA ALA A 97 -4.72 0.01 -13.20
C ALA A 97 -5.06 0.93 -14.38
N ARG A 98 -4.80 2.23 -14.24
CA ARG A 98 -4.97 3.21 -15.32
C ARG A 98 -3.97 2.96 -16.46
N MET A 99 -2.70 2.76 -16.16
CA MET A 99 -1.65 2.46 -17.14
C MET A 99 -1.96 1.14 -17.88
N GLN A 100 -2.46 0.12 -17.18
CA GLN A 100 -2.92 -1.13 -17.80
C GLN A 100 -4.08 -0.87 -18.77
N ARG A 101 -5.07 -0.07 -18.36
CA ARG A 101 -6.23 0.27 -19.20
C ARG A 101 -5.82 1.06 -20.45
N ASP A 102 -4.84 1.94 -20.32
CA ASP A 102 -4.28 2.72 -21.42
C ASP A 102 -3.33 1.90 -22.33
N ASN A 103 -3.10 0.61 -21.99
CA ASN A 103 -2.10 -0.26 -22.63
C ASN A 103 -0.66 0.27 -22.57
N GLU A 104 -0.35 1.14 -21.59
CA GLU A 104 1.02 1.60 -21.33
C GLU A 104 1.89 0.49 -20.74
N ILE A 105 1.27 -0.48 -20.04
CA ILE A 105 1.95 -1.61 -19.41
C ILE A 105 1.17 -2.91 -19.61
N GLU A 106 1.89 -4.00 -19.85
CA GLU A 106 1.30 -5.34 -19.83
C GLU A 106 1.26 -5.86 -18.39
N ILE A 107 0.03 -6.11 -17.91
CA ILE A 107 -0.24 -6.75 -16.62
C ILE A 107 -0.80 -8.14 -16.91
N GLY A 108 -0.10 -9.19 -16.46
CA GLY A 108 -0.60 -10.56 -16.55
C GLY A 108 -1.77 -10.80 -15.58
N ARG A 109 -2.57 -11.86 -15.82
CA ARG A 109 -3.68 -12.25 -14.91
C ARG A 109 -3.27 -12.43 -13.44
N ILE A 110 -2.02 -12.83 -13.22
CA ILE A 110 -1.46 -13.02 -11.86
C ILE A 110 -1.24 -11.67 -11.18
N ASP A 111 -0.72 -10.70 -11.91
CA ASP A 111 -0.42 -9.36 -11.42
C ASP A 111 -1.71 -8.55 -11.16
N ASP A 112 -2.71 -8.71 -12.02
CA ASP A 112 -4.06 -8.14 -11.85
C ASP A 112 -4.74 -8.62 -10.56
N LYS A 113 -4.65 -9.94 -10.30
CA LYS A 113 -5.15 -10.53 -9.06
C LYS A 113 -4.44 -9.94 -7.84
N ARG A 114 -3.10 -9.82 -7.88
CA ARG A 114 -2.29 -9.20 -6.81
C ARG A 114 -2.71 -7.75 -6.55
N LEU A 115 -2.95 -6.98 -7.60
CA LEU A 115 -3.43 -5.60 -7.53
C LEU A 115 -4.72 -5.50 -6.71
N THR A 116 -5.68 -6.39 -7.00
CA THR A 116 -6.96 -6.46 -6.29
C THR A 116 -6.78 -6.90 -4.83
N GLU A 117 -5.93 -7.90 -4.58
CA GLU A 117 -5.63 -8.41 -3.23
C GLU A 117 -4.94 -7.36 -2.36
N TYR A 118 -3.95 -6.64 -2.88
CA TYR A 118 -3.25 -5.57 -2.15
C TYR A 118 -4.17 -4.38 -1.89
N ARG A 119 -5.02 -4.01 -2.85
CA ARG A 119 -6.03 -2.97 -2.65
C ARG A 119 -6.99 -3.36 -1.51
N ALA A 120 -7.55 -4.56 -1.56
CA ALA A 120 -8.45 -5.04 -0.51
C ALA A 120 -7.75 -5.10 0.86
N ALA A 121 -6.50 -5.53 0.90
CA ALA A 121 -5.68 -5.55 2.10
C ALA A 121 -5.45 -4.15 2.68
N LEU A 122 -5.08 -3.17 1.86
CA LEU A 122 -4.87 -1.79 2.28
C LEU A 122 -6.17 -1.15 2.78
N HIS A 123 -7.30 -1.39 2.10
CA HIS A 123 -8.61 -0.93 2.57
C HIS A 123 -9.02 -1.54 3.91
N LYS A 124 -8.72 -2.82 4.15
CA LYS A 124 -9.00 -3.47 5.46
C LYS A 124 -8.18 -2.90 6.62
N ILE A 125 -7.02 -2.30 6.32
CA ILE A 125 -6.18 -1.66 7.34
C ILE A 125 -6.75 -0.30 7.75
N LEU A 126 -7.53 0.35 6.87
CA LEU A 126 -8.16 1.62 7.18
C LEU A 126 -9.31 1.40 8.18
N PRO A 127 -9.20 1.92 9.42
CA PRO A 127 -10.34 1.93 10.33
C PRO A 127 -11.45 2.77 9.69
N GLY A 128 -12.66 2.23 9.58
CA GLY A 128 -13.77 2.85 8.85
C GLY A 128 -14.18 2.13 7.57
N ASN A 129 -13.39 1.17 7.09
CA ASN A 129 -13.80 0.28 6.00
C ASN A 129 -14.01 -1.15 6.54
N GLN A 130 -14.83 -1.29 7.59
CA GLN A 130 -15.66 -2.48 7.73
C GLN A 130 -16.69 -2.39 6.61
N PRO A 131 -16.55 -3.10 5.48
CA PRO A 131 -17.75 -3.43 4.75
C PRO A 131 -18.58 -4.28 5.73
N GLU A 132 -19.81 -3.86 5.98
CA GLU A 132 -20.86 -4.74 6.49
C GLU A 132 -21.19 -5.85 5.47
N LEU A 133 -20.18 -6.52 4.93
CA LEU A 133 -20.30 -7.57 3.92
C LEU A 133 -19.67 -8.86 4.43
N ASP A 134 -20.15 -9.31 5.58
CA ASP A 134 -20.16 -10.74 5.91
C ASP A 134 -21.41 -11.01 6.77
N GLY A 135 -22.50 -11.40 6.12
CA GLY A 135 -23.70 -11.86 6.81
C GLY A 135 -25.05 -11.44 6.20
N ALA A 136 -25.38 -11.94 5.00
CA ALA A 136 -26.76 -12.38 4.65
C ALA A 136 -26.83 -12.88 3.20
N GLY A 137 -26.04 -13.91 2.89
CA GLY A 137 -26.26 -14.77 1.74
C GLY A 137 -26.43 -16.20 2.25
N GLY A 138 -27.66 -16.70 2.29
CA GLY A 138 -27.98 -18.12 2.46
C GLY A 138 -28.63 -18.49 3.79
N GLY A 139 -29.96 -18.45 3.82
CA GLY A 139 -30.75 -18.99 4.92
C GLY A 139 -32.23 -19.12 4.55
N LEU A 140 -32.55 -20.25 3.90
CA LEU A 140 -33.86 -20.90 3.75
C LEU A 140 -34.99 -20.14 3.03
#